data_AF-A0A174GI96-F1
#
_entry.id   AF-A0A174GI96-F1
#
_cell.length_a   1.000
_cell.length_b   1.000
_cell.length_c   1.000
_cell.angle_alpha   90.00
_cell.angle_beta   90.00
_cell.angle_gamma   90.00
#
_symmetry.space_group_name_H-M   'P 1'
#
loop_
_entity.id
_entity.type
_entity.pdbx_description
1 polymer ?
#
loop_
_entity_poly.entity_id
_entity_poly.type
_entity_poly.pdbx_seq_one_letter_code
_entity_poly.pdbx_strand_id
1 'polypeptide(L)'
;MYRKIERYLKIYCILVKQEFKKYMEYKADFFVGIFGFLLSQAFNLYFIYIIFSRIPKLNGWNFDEIVFIYGFSLLPKGIDHLFTDNLWNFGHNIVRKGEFDKYITRPINSLFYIVSETIQVDAIGELIVGIGLVIRSMVALKLVPSITQIIVFIFLLPFTALIYTSIKIITASLAFWVKKSGNIIYIFYMLNDFAKYPVTIYNFAIKLILTYLVPFALTSYYPASYLIKGDNLWNLMKVFIISTLFLVVAIKIWNVGVSKYESAGS
;
A
#
# COMPACT_ATOMS: atom_id res chain seq x y z
N MET A 1 28.95 2.15 6.33
CA MET A 1 27.59 1.97 5.79
C MET A 1 27.07 0.55 6.02
N TYR A 2 27.82 -0.49 5.62
CA TYR A 2 27.42 -1.91 5.76
C TYR A 2 27.06 -2.34 7.20
N ARG A 3 27.93 -2.05 8.19
CA ARG A 3 27.66 -2.33 9.62
C ARG A 3 26.39 -1.68 10.17
N LYS A 4 25.94 -0.55 9.59
CA LYS A 4 24.70 0.13 9.97
C LYS A 4 23.49 -0.63 9.41
N ILE A 5 23.56 -1.09 8.16
CA ILE A 5 22.50 -1.88 7.51
C ILE A 5 22.34 -3.23 8.22
N GLU A 6 23.43 -3.95 8.51
CA GLU A 6 23.40 -5.21 9.26
C GLU A 6 22.73 -5.04 10.63
N ARG A 7 23.06 -3.95 11.34
CA ARG A 7 22.43 -3.63 12.62
C ARG A 7 20.92 -3.43 12.48
N TYR A 8 20.48 -2.69 11.48
CA TYR A 8 19.05 -2.43 11.23
C TYR A 8 18.31 -3.71 10.85
N LEU A 9 18.90 -4.57 10.01
CA LEU A 9 18.34 -5.88 9.67
C LEU A 9 18.24 -6.80 10.88
N LYS A 10 19.28 -6.84 11.72
CA LYS A 10 19.26 -7.63 12.97
C LYS A 10 18.15 -7.16 13.91
N ILE A 11 17.98 -5.85 14.07
CA ILE A 11 16.89 -5.26 14.87
C ILE A 11 15.54 -5.65 14.30
N TYR A 12 15.35 -5.47 12.98
CA TYR A 12 14.12 -5.84 12.28
C TYR A 12 13.76 -7.31 12.54
N CYS A 13 14.68 -8.24 12.32
CA CYS A 13 14.47 -9.67 12.58
C CYS A 13 14.07 -9.98 14.03
N ILE A 14 14.58 -9.24 15.01
CA ILE A 14 14.19 -9.41 16.42
C ILE A 14 12.76 -8.93 16.64
N LEU A 15 12.38 -7.77 16.11
CA LEU A 15 11.02 -7.22 16.21
C LEU A 15 10.00 -8.13 15.53
N VAL A 16 10.31 -8.62 14.32
CA VAL A 16 9.51 -9.62 13.59
C VAL A 16 9.23 -10.84 14.48
N LYS A 17 10.27 -11.42 15.08
CA LYS A 17 10.15 -12.60 15.94
C LYS A 17 9.29 -12.34 17.18
N GLN A 18 9.32 -11.12 17.73
CA GLN A 18 8.47 -10.74 18.85
C GLN A 18 7.00 -10.64 18.41
N GLU A 19 6.72 -10.02 17.26
CA GLU A 19 5.35 -9.88 16.76
C GLU A 19 4.74 -11.25 16.41
N PHE A 20 5.52 -12.17 15.83
CA PHE A 20 5.04 -13.54 15.60
C PHE A 20 4.63 -14.27 16.89
N LYS A 21 5.33 -14.06 18.01
CA LYS A 21 4.95 -14.65 19.29
C LYS A 21 3.60 -14.13 19.79
N LYS A 22 3.33 -12.84 19.58
CA LYS A 22 2.07 -12.19 19.94
C LYS A 22 0.89 -12.75 19.12
N TYR A 23 1.07 -13.00 17.82
CA TYR A 23 0.04 -13.65 17.00
C TYR A 23 -0.30 -15.07 17.45
N MET A 24 0.68 -15.83 17.96
CA MET A 24 0.45 -17.20 18.44
C MET A 24 -0.42 -17.26 19.71
N GLU A 25 -0.51 -16.15 20.45
CA GLU A 25 -1.31 -16.03 21.66
C GLU A 25 -2.81 -15.84 21.33
N TYR A 26 -3.13 -15.04 20.32
CA TYR A 26 -4.51 -14.68 19.92
C TYR A 26 -4.93 -15.34 18.60
N LYS A 27 -4.99 -16.68 18.60
CA LYS A 27 -5.34 -17.47 17.39
C LYS A 27 -6.71 -17.14 16.82
N ALA A 28 -7.69 -16.78 17.65
CA ALA A 28 -9.04 -16.45 17.20
C ALA A 28 -9.04 -15.18 16.32
N ASP A 29 -8.34 -14.13 16.74
CA ASP A 29 -8.23 -12.86 16.00
C ASP A 29 -7.61 -13.09 14.62
N PHE A 30 -6.62 -13.98 14.53
CA PHE A 30 -6.01 -14.37 13.25
C PHE A 30 -7.02 -14.98 12.29
N PHE A 31 -7.84 -15.95 12.73
CA PHE A 31 -8.85 -16.58 11.87
C PHE A 31 -9.98 -15.63 11.48
N VAL A 32 -10.43 -14.78 12.42
CA VAL A 32 -11.44 -13.75 12.15
C VAL A 32 -10.92 -12.75 11.11
N GLY A 33 -9.66 -12.32 11.23
CA GLY A 33 -8.99 -11.45 10.26
C GLY A 33 -8.95 -12.06 8.87
N ILE A 34 -8.49 -13.32 8.75
CA ILE A 34 -8.46 -14.04 7.46
C ILE A 34 -9.86 -14.15 6.85
N PHE A 35 -10.86 -14.55 7.63
CA PHE A 35 -12.21 -14.73 7.12
C PHE A 35 -12.81 -13.40 6.67
N GLY A 36 -12.68 -12.34 7.48
CA GLY A 36 -13.14 -11.00 7.13
C GLY A 36 -12.47 -10.47 5.86
N PHE A 37 -11.15 -10.68 5.75
CA PHE A 37 -10.40 -10.35 4.55
C PHE A 37 -10.93 -11.09 3.32
N LEU A 38 -10.98 -12.43 3.34
CA LEU A 38 -11.45 -13.23 2.20
C LEU A 38 -12.89 -12.89 1.81
N LEU A 39 -13.78 -12.69 2.78
CA LEU A 39 -15.15 -12.28 2.55
C LEU A 39 -15.22 -10.91 1.86
N SER A 40 -14.41 -9.95 2.28
CA SER A 40 -14.31 -8.64 1.62
C SER A 40 -13.85 -8.77 0.16
N GLN A 41 -12.86 -9.63 -0.12
CA GLN A 41 -12.38 -9.86 -1.48
C GLN A 41 -13.45 -10.53 -2.36
N ALA A 42 -14.18 -11.50 -1.79
CA ALA A 42 -15.29 -12.16 -2.46
C ALA A 42 -16.40 -11.15 -2.84
N PHE A 43 -16.78 -10.25 -1.93
CA PHE A 43 -17.76 -9.20 -2.23
C PHE A 43 -17.28 -8.22 -3.29
N ASN A 44 -16.01 -7.81 -3.27
CA ASN A 44 -15.44 -6.95 -4.31
C ASN A 44 -15.49 -7.62 -5.69
N LEU A 45 -15.09 -8.89 -5.79
CA LEU A 45 -15.17 -9.66 -7.04
C LEU A 45 -16.61 -9.87 -7.51
N TYR A 46 -17.51 -10.17 -6.59
CA TYR A 46 -18.93 -10.35 -6.89
C TYR A 46 -19.55 -9.06 -7.41
N PHE A 47 -19.18 -7.90 -6.85
CA PHE A 47 -19.60 -6.60 -7.34
C PHE A 47 -19.11 -6.34 -8.77
N ILE A 48 -17.82 -6.59 -9.05
CA ILE A 48 -17.28 -6.50 -10.42
C ILE A 48 -18.06 -7.43 -11.37
N TYR A 49 -18.33 -8.67 -10.96
CA TYR A 49 -19.09 -9.63 -11.74
C TYR A 49 -20.52 -9.13 -12.06
N ILE A 50 -21.24 -8.56 -11.09
CA ILE A 50 -22.58 -8.01 -11.31
C ILE A 50 -22.54 -6.91 -12.38
N ILE A 51 -21.57 -5.99 -12.32
CA ILE A 51 -21.43 -4.93 -13.34
C ILE A 51 -21.30 -5.55 -14.73
N PHE A 52 -20.39 -6.52 -14.89
CA PHE A 52 -20.12 -7.14 -16.18
C PHE A 52 -21.20 -8.12 -16.66
N SER A 53 -22.10 -8.56 -15.77
CA SER A 53 -23.30 -9.31 -16.15
C SER A 53 -24.30 -8.48 -16.96
N ARG A 54 -24.23 -7.14 -16.85
CA ARG A 54 -25.08 -6.19 -17.57
C ARG A 54 -24.32 -5.40 -18.63
N ILE A 55 -23.04 -5.15 -18.42
CA ILE A 55 -22.19 -4.31 -19.27
C ILE A 55 -21.01 -5.15 -19.79
N PRO A 56 -21.04 -5.65 -21.04
CA PRO A 56 -19.99 -6.52 -21.56
C PRO A 56 -18.59 -5.87 -21.62
N LYS A 57 -18.55 -4.55 -21.86
CA LYS A 57 -17.30 -3.77 -21.88
C LYS A 57 -17.51 -2.43 -21.19
N LEU A 58 -16.62 -2.11 -20.25
CA LEU A 58 -16.58 -0.83 -19.56
C LEU A 58 -15.48 0.05 -20.18
N ASN A 59 -15.86 1.03 -21.00
CA ASN A 59 -14.92 1.89 -21.72
C ASN A 59 -13.80 1.12 -22.45
N GLY A 60 -14.17 0.02 -23.13
CA GLY A 60 -13.24 -0.85 -23.85
C GLY A 60 -12.53 -1.92 -23.02
N TRP A 61 -12.73 -1.94 -21.69
CA TRP A 61 -12.19 -2.97 -20.79
C TRP A 61 -13.20 -4.10 -20.58
N ASN A 62 -12.74 -5.35 -20.72
CA ASN A 62 -13.54 -6.55 -20.43
C ASN A 62 -13.38 -6.99 -18.96
N PHE A 63 -14.19 -7.96 -18.54
CA PHE A 63 -14.20 -8.48 -17.17
C PHE A 63 -12.83 -8.94 -16.69
N ASP A 64 -12.14 -9.76 -17.47
CA ASP A 64 -10.83 -10.32 -17.08
C ASP A 64 -9.74 -9.26 -16.99
N GLU A 65 -9.79 -8.21 -17.83
CA GLU A 65 -8.86 -7.09 -17.71
C GLU A 65 -9.10 -6.26 -16.44
N ILE A 66 -10.37 -6.10 -16.01
CA ILE A 66 -10.68 -5.43 -14.73
C ILE A 66 -10.24 -6.29 -13.55
N VAL A 67 -10.49 -7.60 -13.59
CA VAL A 67 -10.04 -8.52 -12.54
C VAL A 67 -8.51 -8.55 -12.46
N PHE A 68 -7.81 -8.43 -13.59
CA PHE A 68 -6.37 -8.27 -13.62
C PHE A 68 -5.94 -7.00 -12.89
N ILE A 69 -6.52 -5.83 -13.21
CA ILE A 69 -6.20 -4.55 -12.55
C ILE A 69 -6.49 -4.63 -11.05
N TYR A 70 -7.61 -5.26 -10.67
CA TYR A 70 -7.98 -5.45 -9.28
C TYR A 70 -6.97 -6.33 -8.54
N GLY A 71 -6.65 -7.51 -9.06
CA GLY A 71 -5.64 -8.40 -8.49
C GLY A 71 -4.28 -7.71 -8.37
N PHE A 72 -3.90 -6.95 -9.40
CA PHE A 72 -2.68 -6.17 -9.39
C PHE A 72 -2.68 -5.11 -8.28
N SER A 73 -3.80 -4.42 -8.04
CA SER A 73 -3.92 -3.39 -7.00
C SER A 73 -3.68 -3.91 -5.58
N LEU A 74 -3.95 -5.20 -5.34
CA LEU A 74 -3.72 -5.86 -4.05
C LEU A 74 -2.23 -6.11 -3.78
N LEU A 75 -1.38 -6.18 -4.80
CA LEU A 75 0.04 -6.46 -4.61
C LEU A 75 0.80 -5.33 -3.89
N PRO A 76 0.81 -4.07 -4.40
CA PRO A 76 1.47 -2.98 -3.69
C PRO A 76 0.77 -2.64 -2.38
N LYS A 77 -0.55 -2.82 -2.31
CA LYS A 77 -1.32 -2.63 -1.08
C LYS A 77 -0.89 -3.64 -0.01
N GLY A 78 -0.79 -4.92 -0.36
CA GLY A 78 -0.34 -5.96 0.55
C GLY A 78 1.11 -5.77 1.01
N ILE A 79 2.00 -5.27 0.14
CA ILE A 79 3.37 -4.92 0.54
C ILE A 79 3.38 -3.77 1.55
N ASP A 80 2.65 -2.67 1.27
CA ASP A 80 2.53 -1.57 2.22
C ASP A 80 1.91 -2.01 3.54
N HIS A 81 0.81 -2.77 3.48
CA HIS A 81 0.10 -3.30 4.63
C HIS A 81 1.03 -4.20 5.47
N LEU A 82 1.79 -5.10 4.85
CA LEU A 82 2.71 -5.99 5.55
C LEU A 82 3.75 -5.25 6.40
N PHE A 83 4.31 -4.16 5.86
CA PHE A 83 5.49 -3.51 6.44
C PHE A 83 5.20 -2.22 7.21
N THR A 84 4.15 -1.48 6.89
CA THR A 84 4.02 -0.08 7.35
C THR A 84 2.77 0.19 8.18
N ASP A 85 2.00 -0.84 8.52
CA ASP A 85 0.67 -0.64 9.10
C ASP A 85 0.66 0.02 10.48
N ASN A 86 1.76 -0.08 11.25
CA ASN A 86 1.86 0.62 12.54
C ASN A 86 1.65 2.14 12.41
N LEU A 87 1.79 2.72 11.21
CA LEU A 87 1.51 4.13 10.95
C LEU A 87 0.03 4.50 11.18
N TRP A 88 -0.90 3.55 11.07
CA TRP A 88 -2.29 3.77 11.49
C TRP A 88 -2.37 4.00 12.99
N ASN A 89 -1.77 3.10 13.77
CA ASN A 89 -1.72 3.24 15.23
C ASN A 89 -0.97 4.52 15.63
N PHE A 90 0.07 4.89 14.87
CA PHE A 90 0.76 6.18 15.05
C PHE A 90 -0.19 7.37 14.92
N GLY A 91 -0.95 7.44 13.82
CA GLY A 91 -1.90 8.52 13.58
C GLY A 91 -3.09 8.55 14.55
N HIS A 92 -3.48 7.40 15.12
CA HIS A 92 -4.62 7.31 16.05
C HIS A 92 -4.23 7.51 17.52
N ASN A 93 -3.10 6.97 17.95
CA ASN A 93 -2.82 6.74 19.37
C ASN A 93 -1.42 7.17 19.82
N ILE A 94 -0.35 6.83 19.10
CA ILE A 94 1.03 6.94 19.64
C ILE A 94 1.35 8.39 20.04
N VAL A 95 1.07 9.36 19.16
CA VAL A 95 1.33 10.77 19.47
C VAL A 95 0.40 11.28 20.57
N ARG A 96 -0.89 10.95 20.49
CA ARG A 96 -1.92 11.38 21.45
C ARG A 96 -1.63 10.90 22.87
N LYS A 97 -1.07 9.70 23.02
CA LYS A 97 -0.77 9.07 24.31
C LYS A 97 0.62 9.41 24.86
N GLY A 98 1.43 10.19 24.14
CA GLY A 98 2.83 10.46 24.52
C GLY A 98 3.77 9.26 24.35
N GLU A 99 3.31 8.18 23.72
CA GLU A 99 4.11 6.96 23.50
C GLU A 99 5.22 7.19 22.46
N PHE A 100 5.20 8.31 21.73
CA PHE A 100 6.24 8.64 20.76
C PHE A 100 7.62 8.87 21.41
N ASP A 101 7.67 9.21 22.71
CA ASP A 101 8.90 9.41 23.50
C ASP A 101 9.82 8.17 23.44
N LYS A 102 9.22 6.98 23.39
CA LYS A 102 9.91 5.69 23.22
C LYS A 102 10.75 5.61 21.95
N TYR A 103 10.31 6.28 20.87
CA TYR A 103 10.94 6.16 19.55
C TYR A 103 12.05 7.19 19.35
N ILE A 104 11.97 8.36 20.00
CA ILE A 104 12.98 9.42 19.89
C ILE A 104 14.14 9.27 20.88
N THR A 105 13.94 8.53 21.98
CA THR A 105 14.98 8.27 22.99
C THR A 105 15.99 7.21 22.56
N ARG A 106 15.70 6.42 21.52
CA ARG A 106 16.61 5.38 21.01
C ARG A 106 17.48 5.91 19.86
N PRO A 107 18.75 5.47 19.73
CA PRO A 107 19.67 5.90 18.67
C PRO A 107 19.39 5.18 17.32
N ILE A 108 18.12 5.16 16.93
CA ILE A 108 17.58 4.54 15.70
C ILE A 108 16.67 5.59 15.05
N ASN A 109 16.59 5.61 13.71
CA ASN A 109 15.65 6.48 13.03
C ASN A 109 14.21 6.18 13.49
N SER A 110 13.48 7.22 13.93
CA SER A 110 12.15 7.07 14.55
C SER A 110 11.12 6.47 13.59
N LEU A 111 11.12 6.90 12.33
CA LEU A 111 10.22 6.35 11.30
C LEU A 111 10.51 4.87 11.06
N PHE A 112 11.78 4.51 10.86
CA PHE A 112 12.16 3.11 10.71
C PHE A 112 11.73 2.29 11.92
N TYR A 113 11.92 2.82 13.13
CA TYR A 113 11.56 2.09 14.33
C TYR A 113 10.04 1.85 14.42
N ILE A 114 9.20 2.84 14.12
CA ILE A 114 7.75 2.68 14.09
C ILE A 114 7.32 1.64 13.05
N VAL A 115 7.83 1.76 11.82
CA VAL A 115 7.48 0.87 10.70
C VAL A 115 7.95 -0.56 10.99
N SER A 116 9.11 -0.74 11.61
CA SER A 116 9.68 -2.08 11.89
C SER A 116 9.12 -2.77 13.14
N GLU A 117 8.37 -2.06 13.99
CA GLU A 117 7.90 -2.59 15.27
C GLU A 117 6.82 -3.67 15.10
N THR A 118 5.95 -3.52 14.09
CA THR A 118 4.88 -4.47 13.82
C THR A 118 4.93 -4.93 12.38
N ILE A 119 4.58 -6.19 12.15
CA ILE A 119 4.36 -6.74 10.82
C ILE A 119 2.95 -7.31 10.78
N GLN A 120 2.22 -7.01 9.70
CA GLN A 120 0.86 -7.50 9.51
C GLN A 120 0.86 -8.73 8.62
N VAL A 121 0.82 -9.90 9.26
CA VAL A 121 0.93 -11.19 8.58
C VAL A 121 -0.31 -11.49 7.74
N ASP A 122 -1.46 -10.93 8.10
CA ASP A 122 -2.71 -10.99 7.34
C ASP A 122 -2.59 -10.32 5.95
N ALA A 123 -1.67 -9.35 5.77
CA ALA A 123 -1.34 -8.79 4.47
C ALA A 123 -0.78 -9.82 3.47
N ILE A 124 -0.27 -10.96 3.93
CA ILE A 124 0.12 -12.07 3.06
C ILE A 124 -1.11 -12.60 2.30
N GLY A 125 -2.30 -12.56 2.91
CA GLY A 125 -3.56 -12.89 2.24
C GLY A 125 -3.84 -11.97 1.04
N GLU A 126 -3.56 -10.67 1.16
CA GLU A 126 -3.68 -9.71 0.05
C GLU A 126 -2.76 -10.08 -1.11
N LEU A 127 -1.51 -10.45 -0.81
CA LEU A 127 -0.55 -10.86 -1.83
C LEU A 127 -0.98 -12.16 -2.51
N ILE A 128 -1.42 -13.17 -1.75
CA ILE A 128 -1.86 -14.46 -2.30
C ILE A 128 -3.08 -14.26 -3.21
N VAL A 129 -4.10 -13.52 -2.75
CA VAL A 129 -5.30 -13.24 -3.54
C VAL A 129 -4.95 -12.41 -4.77
N GLY A 130 -4.13 -11.37 -4.62
CA GLY A 130 -3.68 -10.53 -5.74
C GLY A 130 -2.94 -11.34 -6.81
N ILE A 131 -1.97 -12.17 -6.42
CA ILE A 131 -1.23 -13.04 -7.33
C ILE A 131 -2.18 -14.03 -8.02
N GLY A 132 -3.09 -14.67 -7.26
CA GLY A 132 -4.06 -15.60 -7.81
C GLY A 132 -4.98 -14.97 -8.86
N LEU A 133 -5.47 -13.76 -8.60
CA LEU A 133 -6.31 -13.01 -9.54
C LEU A 133 -5.54 -12.56 -10.78
N VAL A 134 -4.29 -12.12 -10.64
CA VAL A 134 -3.41 -11.78 -11.76
C VAL A 134 -3.19 -13.01 -12.64
N ILE A 135 -2.75 -14.14 -12.07
CA ILE A 135 -2.49 -15.38 -12.82
C ILE A 135 -3.76 -15.87 -13.52
N ARG A 136 -4.89 -15.93 -12.82
CA ARG A 136 -6.18 -16.33 -13.40
C ARG A 136 -6.56 -15.47 -14.60
N SER A 137 -6.39 -14.15 -14.47
CA SER A 137 -6.75 -13.21 -15.54
C SER A 137 -5.77 -13.29 -16.72
N MET A 138 -4.49 -13.54 -16.47
CA MET A 138 -3.50 -13.79 -17.54
C MET A 138 -3.86 -15.02 -18.36
N VAL A 139 -4.25 -16.12 -17.70
CA VAL A 139 -4.70 -17.35 -18.38
C VAL A 139 -5.96 -17.08 -19.21
N ALA A 140 -6.94 -16.37 -18.65
CA ALA A 140 -8.19 -16.05 -19.35
C ALA A 140 -7.95 -15.15 -20.58
N LEU A 141 -7.07 -14.15 -20.46
CA LEU A 141 -6.71 -13.23 -21.54
C LEU A 141 -5.68 -13.82 -22.53
N LYS A 142 -5.18 -15.04 -22.27
CA LYS A 142 -4.07 -15.67 -23.03
C LYS A 142 -2.83 -14.77 -23.11
N LEU A 143 -2.57 -14.01 -22.04
CA LEU A 143 -1.41 -13.14 -21.94
C LEU A 143 -0.17 -13.94 -21.56
N VAL A 144 0.83 -13.91 -22.43
CA VAL A 144 2.17 -14.44 -22.14
C VAL A 144 3.11 -13.25 -22.01
N PRO A 145 3.46 -12.82 -20.79
CA PRO A 145 4.31 -11.67 -20.60
C PRO A 145 5.73 -11.98 -21.08
N SER A 146 6.36 -11.03 -21.76
CA SER A 146 7.77 -11.15 -22.11
C SER A 146 8.66 -11.11 -20.86
N ILE A 147 9.87 -11.64 -20.95
CA ILE A 147 10.87 -11.56 -19.87
C ILE A 147 11.09 -10.09 -19.44
N THR A 148 11.13 -9.18 -20.42
CA THR A 148 11.25 -7.74 -20.16
C THR A 148 10.07 -7.20 -19.35
N GLN A 149 8.84 -7.59 -19.68
CA GLN A 149 7.65 -7.19 -18.93
C GLN A 149 7.68 -7.70 -17.47
N ILE A 150 8.12 -8.93 -17.24
CA ILE A 150 8.27 -9.50 -15.90
C ILE A 150 9.32 -8.72 -15.09
N ILE A 151 10.49 -8.46 -15.67
CA ILE A 151 11.57 -7.71 -15.01
C ILE A 151 11.10 -6.30 -14.64
N VAL A 152 10.48 -5.60 -15.59
CA VAL A 152 9.94 -4.25 -15.36
C VAL A 152 8.88 -4.27 -14.26
N PHE A 153 8.00 -5.26 -14.25
CA PHE A 153 6.99 -5.41 -13.21
C PHE A 153 7.62 -5.62 -11.82
N ILE A 154 8.54 -6.58 -11.67
CA ILE A 154 9.25 -6.84 -10.41
C ILE A 154 9.98 -5.59 -9.92
N PHE A 155 10.61 -4.86 -10.84
CA PHE A 155 11.29 -3.61 -10.53
C PHE A 155 10.33 -2.51 -10.05
N LEU A 156 9.17 -2.35 -10.68
CA LEU A 156 8.19 -1.29 -10.35
C LEU A 156 7.37 -1.59 -9.10
N LEU A 157 7.16 -2.85 -8.76
CA LEU A 157 6.36 -3.27 -7.62
C LEU A 157 6.73 -2.55 -6.29
N PRO A 158 8.01 -2.47 -5.87
CA PRO A 158 8.38 -1.70 -4.69
C PRO A 158 8.06 -0.21 -4.82
N PHE A 159 8.20 0.40 -6.00
CA PHE A 159 7.84 1.81 -6.22
C PHE A 159 6.34 2.05 -6.10
N THR A 160 5.52 1.10 -6.57
CA THR A 160 4.06 1.17 -6.38
C THR A 160 3.67 1.05 -4.90
N ALA A 161 4.35 0.20 -4.12
CA ALA A 161 4.15 0.13 -2.67
C ALA A 161 4.63 1.40 -1.95
N LEU A 162 5.72 2.01 -2.40
CA LEU A 162 6.22 3.28 -1.85
C LEU A 162 5.22 4.41 -1.96
N ILE A 163 4.33 4.41 -2.95
CA ILE A 163 3.25 5.41 -3.04
C ILE A 163 2.30 5.30 -1.83
N TYR A 164 1.83 4.09 -1.52
CA TYR A 164 0.99 3.85 -0.34
C TYR A 164 1.71 4.25 0.94
N THR A 165 2.94 3.77 1.12
CA THR A 165 3.79 4.10 2.26
C THR A 165 3.95 5.61 2.42
N SER A 166 4.20 6.34 1.33
CA SER A 166 4.40 7.79 1.36
C SER A 166 3.13 8.53 1.78
N ILE A 167 1.97 8.15 1.22
CA ILE A 167 0.67 8.73 1.60
C ILE A 167 0.39 8.46 3.09
N LYS A 168 0.64 7.22 3.54
CA LYS A 168 0.47 6.82 4.94
C LYS A 168 1.39 7.65 5.85
N ILE A 169 2.66 7.82 5.51
CA ILE A 169 3.61 8.64 6.28
C ILE A 169 3.17 10.10 6.33
N ILE A 170 2.81 10.71 5.19
CA ILE A 170 2.39 12.13 5.13
C ILE A 170 1.20 12.37 6.06
N THR A 171 0.17 11.55 5.92
CA THR A 171 -1.08 11.69 6.67
C THR A 171 -0.91 11.33 8.15
N ALA A 172 -0.12 10.29 8.46
CA ALA A 172 0.22 9.92 9.83
C ALA A 172 1.04 11.02 10.53
N SER A 173 1.99 11.65 9.83
CA SER A 173 2.82 12.74 10.37
C SER A 173 1.99 13.94 10.84
N LEU A 174 0.81 14.19 10.26
CA LEU A 174 -0.06 15.28 10.71
C LEU A 174 -0.42 15.18 12.19
N ALA A 175 -0.39 13.98 12.79
CA ALA A 175 -0.60 13.77 14.22
C ALA A 175 0.37 14.58 15.09
N PHE A 176 1.57 14.92 14.60
CA PHE A 176 2.50 15.78 15.34
C PHE A 176 1.90 17.15 15.67
N TRP A 177 1.03 17.68 14.81
CA TRP A 177 0.36 18.98 15.00
C TRP A 177 -1.05 18.83 15.58
N VAL A 178 -1.85 17.89 15.05
CA VAL A 178 -3.27 17.76 15.42
C VAL A 178 -3.53 16.71 16.52
N LYS A 179 -2.47 16.07 17.04
CA LYS A 179 -2.46 14.95 18.01
C LYS A 179 -3.14 13.65 17.55
N LYS A 180 -4.16 13.72 16.68
CA LYS A 180 -4.86 12.57 16.10
C LYS A 180 -5.14 12.81 14.61
N SER A 181 -4.43 12.10 13.73
CA SER A 181 -4.59 12.20 12.27
C SER A 181 -5.15 10.93 11.63
N GLY A 182 -5.46 9.88 12.40
CA GLY A 182 -5.92 8.60 11.86
C GLY A 182 -7.12 8.69 10.90
N ASN A 183 -8.09 9.58 11.18
CA ASN A 183 -9.22 9.83 10.28
C ASN A 183 -8.78 10.46 8.94
N ILE A 184 -7.70 11.26 8.94
CA ILE A 184 -7.12 11.82 7.73
C ILE A 184 -6.50 10.70 6.90
N ILE A 185 -5.76 9.77 7.54
CA ILE A 185 -5.22 8.58 6.86
C ILE A 185 -6.37 7.82 6.17
N TYR A 186 -7.49 7.62 6.88
CA TYR A 186 -8.66 6.92 6.36
C TYR A 186 -9.24 7.60 5.11
N ILE A 187 -9.47 8.91 5.12
CA ILE A 187 -10.02 9.66 3.97
C ILE A 187 -9.14 9.48 2.73
N PHE A 188 -7.82 9.57 2.90
CA PHE A 188 -6.90 9.37 1.77
C PHE A 188 -6.91 7.91 1.30
N TYR A 189 -6.91 6.94 2.22
CA TYR A 189 -6.96 5.51 1.86
C TYR A 189 -8.29 5.09 1.22
N MET A 190 -9.41 5.76 1.47
CA MET A 190 -10.66 5.48 0.74
C MET A 190 -10.51 5.72 -0.77
N LEU A 191 -9.64 6.65 -1.19
CA LEU A 191 -9.36 6.88 -2.60
C LEU A 191 -8.65 5.69 -3.27
N ASN A 192 -8.14 4.74 -2.48
CA ASN A 192 -7.57 3.51 -2.99
C ASN A 192 -8.60 2.64 -3.73
N ASP A 193 -9.87 2.70 -3.35
CA ASP A 193 -10.91 1.88 -4.00
C ASP A 193 -11.03 2.18 -5.50
N PHE A 194 -10.65 3.39 -5.93
CA PHE A 194 -10.61 3.77 -7.34
C PHE A 194 -9.51 3.05 -8.12
N ALA A 195 -8.44 2.60 -7.46
CA ALA A 195 -7.31 1.90 -8.07
C ALA A 195 -7.68 0.49 -8.58
N LYS A 196 -8.82 -0.05 -8.14
CA LYS A 196 -9.35 -1.35 -8.57
C LYS A 196 -9.87 -1.32 -10.01
N TYR A 197 -10.08 -0.12 -10.55
CA TYR A 197 -10.64 0.10 -11.88
C TYR A 197 -9.72 0.96 -12.76
N PRO A 198 -9.85 0.87 -14.08
CA PRO A 198 -9.01 1.63 -14.99
C PRO A 198 -9.30 3.12 -14.92
N VAL A 199 -8.25 3.93 -14.79
CA VAL A 199 -8.39 5.40 -14.63
C VAL A 199 -9.08 6.09 -15.82
N THR A 200 -9.19 5.39 -16.96
CA THR A 200 -9.86 5.87 -18.17
C THR A 200 -11.38 5.95 -18.04
N ILE A 201 -12.01 5.28 -17.08
CA ILE A 201 -13.46 5.37 -16.86
C ILE A 201 -13.86 6.65 -16.10
N TYR A 202 -12.90 7.29 -15.43
CA TYR A 202 -13.16 8.47 -14.63
C TYR A 202 -13.07 9.74 -15.46
N ASN A 203 -13.79 10.78 -15.00
CA ASN A 203 -13.68 12.11 -15.58
C ASN A 203 -12.27 12.71 -15.38
N PHE A 204 -12.01 13.80 -16.09
CA PHE A 204 -10.70 14.46 -16.07
C PHE A 204 -10.25 14.88 -14.66
N ALA A 205 -11.15 15.43 -13.85
CA ALA A 205 -10.84 15.89 -12.50
C ALA A 205 -10.41 14.74 -11.57
N ILE A 206 -11.17 13.64 -11.55
CA ILE A 206 -10.84 12.44 -10.76
C ILE A 206 -9.54 11.83 -11.25
N LYS A 207 -9.32 11.76 -12.57
CA LYS A 207 -8.05 11.28 -13.14
C LYS A 207 -6.87 12.12 -12.65
N LEU A 208 -6.97 13.45 -12.65
CA LEU A 208 -5.90 14.30 -12.13
C LEU A 208 -5.61 14.05 -10.65
N ILE A 209 -6.66 13.92 -9.82
CA ILE A 209 -6.51 13.60 -8.39
C ILE A 209 -5.79 12.25 -8.21
N LEU A 210 -6.27 11.20 -8.89
CA LEU A 210 -5.74 9.84 -8.75
C LEU A 210 -4.36 9.63 -9.39
N THR A 211 -3.93 10.53 -10.27
CA THR A 211 -2.61 10.46 -10.91
C THR A 211 -1.58 11.35 -10.23
N TYR A 212 -1.96 12.51 -9.70
CA TYR A 212 -1.01 13.52 -9.22
C TYR A 212 -1.15 13.90 -7.75
N LEU A 213 -2.37 13.97 -7.20
CA LEU A 213 -2.58 14.36 -5.81
C LEU A 213 -2.44 13.16 -4.87
N VAL A 214 -3.13 12.07 -5.19
CA VAL A 214 -3.13 10.81 -4.46
C VAL A 214 -2.88 9.72 -5.51
N PRO A 215 -1.62 9.46 -5.88
CA PRO A 215 -1.26 8.80 -7.13
C PRO A 215 -1.56 7.28 -7.18
N PHE A 216 -2.71 6.84 -6.66
CA PHE A 216 -3.15 5.45 -6.66
C PHE A 216 -3.40 4.89 -8.07
N ALA A 217 -3.66 5.72 -9.08
CA ALA A 217 -3.70 5.21 -10.45
C ALA A 217 -2.34 4.64 -10.90
N LEU A 218 -1.23 5.17 -10.40
CA LEU A 218 0.13 4.71 -10.71
C LEU A 218 0.45 3.35 -10.05
N THR A 219 -0.29 2.94 -9.03
CA THR A 219 0.00 1.72 -8.28
C THR A 219 -0.56 0.48 -8.95
N SER A 220 -1.63 0.60 -9.74
CA SER A 220 -2.30 -0.52 -10.38
C SER A 220 -2.46 -0.34 -11.88
N TYR A 221 -3.20 0.69 -12.29
CA TYR A 221 -3.67 0.86 -13.66
C TYR A 221 -2.53 0.92 -14.68
N TYR A 222 -1.52 1.76 -14.48
CA TYR A 222 -0.46 1.94 -15.50
C TYR A 222 0.43 0.71 -15.67
N PRO A 223 0.95 0.09 -14.59
CA PRO A 223 1.64 -1.19 -14.71
C PRO A 223 0.77 -2.30 -15.32
N ALA A 224 -0.51 -2.37 -14.94
CA ALA A 224 -1.43 -3.38 -15.48
C ALA A 224 -1.71 -3.16 -16.97
N SER A 225 -1.95 -1.93 -17.39
CA SER A 225 -2.18 -1.58 -18.79
C SER A 225 -0.97 -1.88 -19.67
N TYR A 226 0.25 -1.70 -19.14
CA TYR A 226 1.47 -2.10 -19.84
C TYR A 226 1.55 -3.62 -20.09
N LEU A 227 1.17 -4.43 -19.09
CA LEU A 227 1.18 -5.89 -19.22
C LEU A 227 0.09 -6.42 -20.15
N ILE A 228 -1.10 -5.80 -20.12
CA ILE A 228 -2.24 -6.23 -20.95
C ILE A 228 -2.12 -5.73 -22.39
N LYS A 229 -1.80 -4.44 -22.59
CA LYS A 229 -1.93 -3.74 -23.87
C LYS A 229 -0.60 -3.34 -24.50
N GLY A 230 0.52 -3.50 -23.78
CA GLY A 230 1.83 -3.05 -24.27
C GLY A 230 1.96 -1.53 -24.32
N ASP A 231 1.27 -0.81 -23.43
CA ASP A 231 1.24 0.66 -23.37
C ASP A 231 2.65 1.31 -23.28
N ASN A 232 2.72 2.62 -23.52
CA ASN A 232 3.98 3.36 -23.56
C ASN A 232 4.78 3.29 -22.23
N LEU A 233 6.07 2.89 -22.32
CA LEU A 233 7.02 2.86 -21.20
C LEU A 233 7.13 4.19 -20.44
N TRP A 234 6.83 5.32 -21.10
CA TRP A 234 6.81 6.64 -20.46
C TRP A 234 5.89 6.70 -19.24
N ASN A 235 4.76 5.99 -19.26
CA ASN A 235 3.86 5.95 -18.12
C ASN A 235 4.44 5.17 -16.93
N LEU A 236 5.33 4.22 -17.17
CA LEU A 236 6.02 3.48 -16.12
C LEU A 236 7.11 4.32 -15.46
N MET A 237 7.77 5.19 -16.22
CA MET A 237 8.72 6.16 -15.66
C MET A 237 8.05 7.11 -14.67
N LYS A 238 6.79 7.48 -14.90
CA LYS A 238 6.01 8.28 -13.95
C LYS A 238 5.86 7.57 -12.60
N VAL A 239 5.67 6.25 -12.59
CA VAL A 239 5.57 5.47 -11.34
C VAL A 239 6.84 5.64 -10.51
N PHE A 240 8.01 5.45 -11.13
CA PHE A 240 9.31 5.61 -10.46
C PHE A 240 9.54 7.05 -9.97
N ILE A 241 9.33 8.05 -10.82
CA ILE A 241 9.57 9.46 -10.49
C ILE A 241 8.63 9.93 -9.38
N ILE A 242 7.32 9.66 -9.52
CA ILE A 242 6.31 10.15 -8.58
C ILE A 242 6.40 9.43 -7.24
N SER A 243 6.61 8.10 -7.23
CA SER A 243 6.82 7.37 -5.97
C SER A 243 8.04 7.88 -5.19
N THR A 244 9.14 8.15 -5.88
CA THR A 244 10.38 8.66 -5.27
C THR A 244 10.17 10.07 -4.74
N LEU A 245 9.53 10.94 -5.51
CA LEU A 245 9.20 12.31 -5.10
C LEU A 245 8.29 12.31 -3.85
N PHE A 246 7.23 11.50 -3.86
CA PHE A 246 6.32 11.35 -2.74
C PHE A 246 7.04 10.85 -1.49
N LEU A 247 7.95 9.87 -1.62
CA LEU A 247 8.72 9.37 -0.49
C LEU A 247 9.64 10.46 0.10
N VAL A 248 10.31 11.24 -0.75
CA VAL A 248 11.14 12.36 -0.29
C VAL A 248 10.30 13.41 0.44
N VAL A 249 9.13 13.77 -0.10
CA VAL A 249 8.20 14.70 0.56
C VAL A 249 7.71 14.12 1.89
N ALA A 250 7.35 12.84 1.92
CA ALA A 250 6.90 12.15 3.12
C ALA A 250 7.97 12.16 4.23
N ILE A 251 9.21 11.85 3.90
CA ILE A 251 10.33 11.86 4.85
C ILE A 251 10.61 13.29 5.36
N LYS A 252 10.52 14.31 4.48
CA LYS A 252 10.68 15.71 4.90
C LYS A 252 9.57 16.11 5.88
N ILE A 253 8.32 15.82 5.57
CA ILE A 253 7.17 16.11 6.44
C ILE A 253 7.33 15.38 7.78
N TRP A 254 7.73 14.11 7.76
CA TRP A 254 8.01 13.34 8.97
C TRP A 254 9.07 14.04 9.84
N ASN A 255 10.22 14.38 9.27
CA ASN A 255 11.32 15.00 10.03
C ASN A 255 10.94 16.38 10.60
N VAL A 256 10.16 17.18 9.85
CA VAL A 256 9.62 18.46 10.36
C VAL A 256 8.60 18.20 11.47
N GLY A 257 7.77 17.16 11.35
CA GLY A 257 6.83 16.78 12.40
C GLY A 257 7.52 16.33 13.68
N VAL A 258 8.59 15.54 13.57
CA VAL A 258 9.39 15.12 14.73
C VAL A 258 9.96 16.31 15.49
N SER A 259 10.40 17.39 14.81
CA SER A 259 10.91 18.59 15.50
C SER A 259 9.82 19.47 16.12
N LYS A 260 8.56 19.24 15.76
CA LYS A 260 7.37 19.89 16.34
C LYS A 260 6.66 19.03 17.36
N TYR A 261 7.16 17.82 17.62
CA TYR A 261 6.57 16.94 18.60
C TYR A 261 6.76 17.51 20.01
N GLU A 262 5.64 17.67 20.70
CA GLU A 262 5.57 17.98 22.12
C GLU A 262 4.91 16.79 22.82
N SER A 263 5.60 16.23 23.83
CA SER A 263 5.09 15.10 24.58
C SER A 263 3.75 15.45 25.21
N ALA A 264 2.82 14.50 25.13
CA ALA A 264 1.51 14.62 25.77
C ALA A 264 1.56 14.21 27.25
N GLY A 265 2.74 13.84 27.78
CA GLY A 265 2.94 13.42 29.17
C GLY A 265 3.69 14.48 30.00
N SER A 266 3.13 14.80 31.17
CA SER A 266 3.87 15.35 32.32
C SER A 266 4.77 14.30 32.97
#